data_AF-A0A1G4T8I9-F1
#
_entry.id   AF-A0A1G4T8I9-F1
#
_cell.length_a   1.000
_cell.length_b   1.000
_cell.length_c   1.000
_cell.angle_alpha   90.00
_cell.angle_beta   90.00
_cell.angle_gamma   90.00
#
_symmetry.space_group_name_H-M   'P 1'
#
loop_
_entity.id
_entity.type
_entity.pdbx_description
1 polymer ?
#
loop_
_entity_poly.entity_id
_entity_poly.type
_entity_poly.pdbx_seq_one_letter_code
_entity_poly.pdbx_strand_id
1 'polypeptide(L)'
;MRQSIHPVSQATIIAKWLFFINLVPALLAGVVTILTFTNLVLSRFKSIYDWVLIALLLLGLMAQYIYYQQMTNTDHVINPSGWKYSIIINIFFIIGHLANFIRNPSLVILMVVYPAIFLAISIKGLKLIRHSEASSIS
;
A
#
# COMPACT_ATOMS: atom_id res chain seq x y z
N MET A 1 -33.32 -2.63 -2.49
CA MET A 1 -32.13 -3.47 -2.78
C MET A 1 -31.04 -2.83 -3.66
N ARG A 2 -31.22 -1.67 -4.34
CA ARG A 2 -30.16 -1.07 -5.19
C ARG A 2 -29.10 -0.21 -4.47
N GLN A 3 -29.28 0.14 -3.20
CA GLN A 3 -28.42 1.12 -2.51
C GLN A 3 -27.07 0.55 -2.02
N SER A 4 -26.95 -0.76 -1.77
CA SER A 4 -25.70 -1.38 -1.28
C SER A 4 -24.67 -1.69 -2.38
N ILE A 5 -25.09 -1.77 -3.64
CA ILE A 5 -24.21 -2.16 -4.77
C ILE A 5 -23.27 -1.01 -5.17
N HIS A 6 -23.76 0.23 -5.09
CA HIS A 6 -23.01 1.42 -5.49
C HIS A 6 -21.72 1.65 -4.67
N PRO A 7 -21.74 1.64 -3.31
CA PRO A 7 -20.53 1.85 -2.51
C PRO A 7 -19.48 0.74 -2.70
N VAL A 8 -19.91 -0.52 -2.88
CA VAL A 8 -19.01 -1.65 -3.13
C VAL A 8 -18.33 -1.54 -4.50
N SER A 9 -19.08 -1.13 -5.53
CA SER A 9 -18.50 -0.89 -6.86
C SER A 9 -17.46 0.24 -6.85
N GLN A 10 -17.71 1.32 -6.11
CA GLN A 10 -16.75 2.42 -5.96
C GLN A 10 -15.50 2.00 -5.17
N ALA A 11 -15.66 1.23 -4.09
CA ALA A 11 -14.53 0.70 -3.33
C ALA A 11 -13.67 -0.27 -4.17
N THR A 12 -14.30 -1.08 -5.03
CA THR A 12 -13.60 -1.96 -5.97
C THR A 12 -12.80 -1.16 -7.01
N ILE A 13 -13.37 -0.06 -7.54
CA ILE A 13 -12.66 0.86 -8.44
C ILE A 13 -11.46 1.48 -7.73
N ILE A 14 -11.62 1.92 -6.48
CA ILE A 14 -10.52 2.44 -5.67
C ILE A 14 -9.42 1.38 -5.50
N ALA A 15 -9.76 0.13 -5.17
CA ALA A 15 -8.80 -0.96 -5.04
C ALA A 15 -8.03 -1.22 -6.34
N LYS A 16 -8.72 -1.19 -7.50
CA LYS A 16 -8.08 -1.28 -8.82
C LYS A 16 -7.06 -0.16 -9.06
N TRP A 17 -7.44 1.08 -8.78
CA TRP A 17 -6.54 2.22 -8.90
C TRP A 17 -5.32 2.09 -7.99
N LEU A 18 -5.52 1.70 -6.72
CA LEU A 18 -4.43 1.45 -5.77
C LEU A 18 -3.50 0.34 -6.28
N PHE A 19 -4.05 -0.77 -6.79
CA PHE A 19 -3.26 -1.88 -7.33
C PHE A 19 -2.38 -1.46 -8.51
N PHE A 20 -2.94 -0.83 -9.54
CA PHE A 20 -2.20 -0.50 -10.75
C PHE A 20 -1.18 0.62 -10.52
N ILE A 21 -1.53 1.63 -9.73
CA ILE A 21 -0.57 2.68 -9.39
C ILE A 21 0.56 2.11 -8.52
N ASN A 22 0.29 1.20 -7.58
CA ASN A 22 1.30 0.59 -6.73
C ASN A 22 2.16 -0.47 -7.40
N LEU A 23 1.68 -1.04 -8.51
CA LEU A 23 2.44 -2.02 -9.27
C LEU A 23 3.76 -1.45 -9.80
N VAL A 24 3.76 -0.22 -10.31
CA VAL A 24 4.97 0.39 -10.90
C VAL A 24 6.06 0.63 -9.84
N PRO A 25 5.79 1.30 -8.70
CA PRO A 25 6.76 1.42 -7.62
C PRO A 25 7.18 0.08 -7.02
N ALA A 26 6.27 -0.90 -6.90
CA ALA A 26 6.62 -2.22 -6.40
C ALA A 26 7.59 -2.96 -7.35
N LEU A 27 7.39 -2.85 -8.67
CA LEU A 27 8.31 -3.40 -9.67
C LEU A 27 9.68 -2.70 -9.60
N LEU A 28 9.70 -1.36 -9.54
CA LEU A 28 10.96 -0.61 -9.40
C LEU A 28 11.70 -0.97 -8.11
N ALA A 29 10.99 -1.07 -6.99
CA ALA A 29 11.57 -1.49 -5.71
C ALA A 29 12.10 -2.93 -5.78
N GLY A 30 11.39 -3.83 -6.46
CA GLY A 30 11.85 -5.19 -6.72
C GLY A 30 13.14 -5.23 -7.54
N VAL A 31 13.23 -4.46 -8.63
CA VAL A 31 14.44 -4.35 -9.46
C VAL A 31 15.60 -3.78 -8.66
N VAL A 32 15.39 -2.68 -7.92
CA VAL A 32 16.42 -2.07 -7.06
C VAL A 32 16.88 -3.06 -6.01
N THR A 33 15.96 -3.80 -5.38
CA THR A 33 16.33 -4.82 -4.39
C THR A 33 17.12 -5.93 -5.04
N ILE A 34 16.74 -6.46 -6.21
CA ILE A 34 17.50 -7.49 -6.92
C ILE A 34 18.91 -7.01 -7.26
N LEU A 35 19.06 -5.80 -7.81
CA LEU A 35 20.37 -5.19 -8.11
C LEU A 35 21.19 -4.99 -6.83
N THR A 36 20.54 -4.59 -5.75
CA THR A 36 21.21 -4.45 -4.44
C THR A 36 21.59 -5.83 -3.92
N PHE A 37 20.74 -6.85 -4.06
CA PHE A 37 20.95 -8.21 -3.58
C PHE A 37 22.07 -8.91 -4.38
N THR A 38 22.14 -8.77 -5.70
CA THR A 38 23.25 -9.29 -6.50
C THR A 38 24.57 -8.61 -6.16
N ASN A 39 24.55 -7.31 -5.81
CA ASN A 39 25.72 -6.61 -5.27
C ASN A 39 26.04 -6.99 -3.80
N LEU A 40 25.03 -7.34 -2.99
CA LEU A 40 25.14 -7.77 -1.58
C LEU A 40 25.57 -9.24 -1.44
N VAL A 41 25.27 -10.12 -2.41
CA VAL A 41 25.79 -11.50 -2.43
C VAL A 41 27.33 -11.50 -2.50
N LEU A 42 27.93 -10.44 -3.06
CA LEU A 42 29.38 -10.19 -3.06
C LEU A 42 29.89 -9.52 -1.77
N SER A 43 29.01 -8.92 -0.95
CA SER A 43 29.38 -8.19 0.26
C SER A 43 28.41 -8.51 1.40
N ARG A 44 28.81 -9.44 2.31
CA ARG A 44 28.04 -9.88 3.50
C ARG A 44 27.16 -8.74 4.05
N PHE A 45 25.86 -9.00 4.24
CA PHE A 45 24.91 -8.14 4.96
C PHE A 45 25.57 -7.55 6.21
N LYS A 46 25.93 -6.26 6.15
CA LYS A 46 26.75 -5.61 7.19
C LYS A 46 26.00 -4.52 7.92
N SER A 47 24.88 -4.04 7.36
CA SER A 47 24.22 -2.83 7.83
C SER A 47 22.76 -3.05 8.18
N ILE A 48 22.31 -2.39 9.25
CA ILE A 48 20.89 -2.35 9.62
C ILE A 48 20.02 -1.73 8.51
N TYR A 49 20.61 -0.89 7.65
CA TYR A 49 19.92 -0.30 6.49
C TYR A 49 19.48 -1.36 5.47
N ASP A 50 20.27 -2.42 5.25
CA ASP A 50 19.94 -3.48 4.29
C ASP A 50 18.70 -4.26 4.75
N TRP A 51 18.59 -4.51 6.07
CA TRP A 51 17.45 -5.16 6.68
C TRP A 51 16.19 -4.29 6.63
N VAL A 52 16.32 -2.97 6.85
CA VAL A 52 15.20 -2.02 6.73
C VAL A 52 14.69 -1.99 5.28
N LEU A 53 15.58 -2.02 4.29
CA LEU A 53 15.21 -2.04 2.87
C LEU A 53 14.39 -3.30 2.53
N ILE A 54 14.84 -4.48 2.99
CA ILE A 54 14.12 -5.75 2.80
C ILE A 54 12.75 -5.70 3.50
N ALA A 55 12.68 -5.19 4.73
CA ALA A 55 11.41 -5.07 5.45
C ALA A 55 10.41 -4.17 4.70
N LEU A 56 10.87 -3.04 4.16
CA LEU A 56 10.03 -2.14 3.34
C LEU A 56 9.58 -2.81 2.04
N LEU A 57 10.44 -3.60 1.38
CA LEU A 57 10.04 -4.38 0.21
C LEU A 57 8.92 -5.38 0.53
N LEU A 58 9.07 -6.14 1.62
CA LEU A 58 8.08 -7.12 2.05
C LEU A 58 6.73 -6.44 2.37
N LEU A 59 6.76 -5.28 3.03
CA LEU A 59 5.57 -4.46 3.26
C LEU A 59 4.93 -3.98 1.95
N GLY A 60 5.73 -3.59 0.96
CA GLY A 60 5.24 -3.20 -0.36
C GLY A 60 4.55 -4.34 -1.12
N LEU A 61 5.15 -5.54 -1.07
CA LEU A 61 4.56 -6.75 -1.64
C LEU A 61 3.27 -7.14 -0.92
N MET A 62 3.23 -7.01 0.41
CA MET A 62 2.04 -7.25 1.21
C MET A 62 0.90 -6.28 0.83
N ALA A 63 1.20 -4.98 0.65
CA ALA A 63 0.22 -4.01 0.15
C ALA A 63 -0.28 -4.38 -1.24
N GLN A 64 0.62 -4.76 -2.15
CA GLN A 64 0.25 -5.19 -3.51
C GLN A 64 -0.70 -6.39 -3.49
N TYR A 65 -0.42 -7.37 -2.63
CA TYR A 65 -1.27 -8.55 -2.45
C TYR A 65 -2.66 -8.17 -1.90
N ILE A 66 -2.73 -7.29 -0.91
CA ILE A 66 -4.01 -6.80 -0.37
C ILE A 66 -4.82 -6.09 -1.46
N TYR A 67 -4.19 -5.21 -2.24
CA TYR A 67 -4.87 -4.51 -3.34
C TYR A 67 -5.33 -5.47 -4.44
N TYR A 68 -4.54 -6.51 -4.73
CA TYR A 68 -4.93 -7.57 -5.67
C TYR A 68 -6.18 -8.34 -5.18
N GLN A 69 -6.20 -8.73 -3.91
CA GLN A 69 -7.35 -9.43 -3.32
C GLN A 69 -8.61 -8.56 -3.33
N GLN A 70 -8.48 -7.28 -2.97
CA GLN A 70 -9.58 -6.31 -3.05
C GLN A 70 -9.99 -6.05 -4.52
N MET A 71 -9.08 -6.10 -5.48
CA MET A 71 -9.44 -5.91 -6.88
C MET A 71 -10.20 -7.12 -7.46
N THR A 72 -9.86 -8.33 -7.04
CA THR A 72 -10.32 -9.58 -7.66
C THR A 72 -11.45 -10.27 -6.92
N ASN A 73 -11.62 -10.01 -5.62
CA ASN A 73 -12.65 -10.64 -4.80
C ASN A 73 -13.46 -9.61 -4.01
N THR A 74 -14.76 -9.53 -4.29
CA THR A 74 -15.72 -8.63 -3.64
C THR A 74 -15.79 -8.83 -2.12
N ASP A 75 -15.61 -10.05 -1.62
CA ASP A 75 -15.64 -10.34 -0.18
C ASP A 75 -14.48 -9.66 0.54
N HIS A 76 -13.33 -9.53 -0.13
CA HIS A 76 -12.15 -8.86 0.40
C HIS A 76 -12.27 -7.33 0.32
N VAL A 77 -13.07 -6.81 -0.63
CA VAL A 77 -13.43 -5.38 -0.69
C VAL A 77 -14.31 -4.99 0.48
N ILE A 78 -15.30 -5.82 0.80
CA ILE A 78 -16.28 -5.54 1.87
C ILE A 78 -15.64 -5.77 3.24
N ASN A 79 -14.60 -6.60 3.35
CA ASN A 79 -13.91 -6.79 4.61
C ASN A 79 -13.12 -5.54 5.04
N PRO A 80 -13.50 -4.86 6.15
CA PRO A 80 -12.81 -3.65 6.60
C PRO A 80 -11.36 -3.91 7.04
N SER A 81 -11.01 -5.16 7.36
CA SER A 81 -9.65 -5.53 7.77
C SER A 81 -8.62 -5.30 6.66
N GLY A 82 -8.96 -5.61 5.40
CA GLY A 82 -8.08 -5.36 4.26
C GLY A 82 -7.69 -3.88 4.16
N TRP A 83 -8.68 -2.99 4.27
CA TRP A 83 -8.45 -1.54 4.25
C TRP A 83 -7.65 -1.04 5.46
N LYS A 84 -7.88 -1.60 6.66
CA LYS A 84 -7.07 -1.28 7.85
C LYS A 84 -5.60 -1.66 7.64
N TYR A 85 -5.33 -2.83 7.06
CA TYR A 85 -3.96 -3.25 6.76
C TYR A 85 -3.30 -2.34 5.73
N SER A 86 -4.01 -1.96 4.65
CA SER A 86 -3.51 -0.96 3.69
C SER A 86 -3.15 0.37 4.37
N ILE A 87 -3.98 0.85 5.29
CA ILE A 87 -3.73 2.08 6.07
C ILE A 87 -2.44 1.94 6.91
N ILE A 88 -2.32 0.85 7.67
CA ILE A 88 -1.17 0.59 8.54
C ILE A 88 0.13 0.53 7.72
N ILE A 89 0.11 -0.19 6.59
CA ILE A 89 1.28 -0.30 5.72
C ILE A 89 1.70 1.07 5.16
N ASN A 90 0.75 1.88 4.70
CA ASN A 90 1.06 3.23 4.21
C ASN A 90 1.63 4.15 5.31
N ILE A 91 1.16 4.04 6.56
CA ILE A 91 1.74 4.77 7.69
C ILE A 91 3.20 4.35 7.92
N PHE A 92 3.50 3.05 7.90
CA PHE A 92 4.88 2.58 8.01
C PHE A 92 5.77 3.08 6.87
N PHE A 93 5.25 3.13 5.64
CA PHE A 93 5.97 3.73 4.52
C PHE A 93 6.25 5.22 4.72
N ILE A 94 5.27 5.99 5.21
CA ILE A 94 5.47 7.42 5.54
C ILE A 94 6.56 7.59 6.59
N ILE A 95 6.49 6.85 7.69
CA ILE A 95 7.48 6.92 8.78
C ILE A 95 8.87 6.53 8.29
N GLY A 96 8.97 5.41 7.55
CA GLY A 96 10.24 4.93 6.99
C GLY A 96 10.89 5.95 6.06
N HIS A 97 10.10 6.63 5.23
CA HIS A 97 10.61 7.67 4.33
C HIS A 97 10.92 8.98 5.05
N LEU A 98 10.16 9.37 6.08
CA LEU A 98 10.48 10.52 6.95
C LEU A 98 11.82 10.34 7.67
N ALA A 99 12.14 9.12 8.12
CA ALA A 99 13.45 8.83 8.72
C ALA A 99 14.60 9.02 7.71
N ASN A 100 14.36 8.76 6.42
CA ASN A 100 15.36 8.90 5.36
C ASN A 100 15.39 10.32 4.75
N PHE A 101 14.33 11.11 4.93
CA PHE A 101 14.20 12.49 4.46
C PHE A 101 15.29 13.41 5.03
N ILE A 102 15.65 13.22 6.31
CA ILE A 102 16.71 14.00 6.98
C ILE A 102 18.05 13.86 6.23
N ARG A 103 18.25 12.76 5.50
CA ARG A 103 19.50 12.48 4.77
C ARG A 103 19.44 12.88 3.31
N ASN A 104 18.29 12.79 2.64
CA ASN A 104 18.15 13.06 1.21
C ASN A 104 16.82 13.78 0.87
N PRO A 105 16.79 15.12 0.97
CA PRO A 105 15.56 15.90 0.81
C PRO A 105 15.07 16.03 -0.64
N SER A 106 15.89 15.73 -1.65
CA SER A 106 15.52 15.86 -3.07
C SER A 106 14.48 14.84 -3.54
N LEU A 107 14.24 13.75 -2.78
CA LEU A 107 13.32 12.66 -3.17
C LEU A 107 11.93 12.74 -2.50
N VAL A 108 11.65 13.79 -1.73
CA VAL A 108 10.43 13.97 -0.91
C VAL A 108 9.12 13.76 -1.65
N ILE A 109 9.02 14.30 -2.86
CA ILE A 109 7.76 14.27 -3.61
C ILE A 109 7.41 12.83 -3.98
N LEU A 110 8.40 12.02 -4.38
CA LEU A 110 8.17 10.62 -4.72
C LEU A 110 8.00 9.75 -3.47
N MET A 111 8.64 10.11 -2.36
CA MET A 111 8.81 9.27 -1.18
C MET A 111 7.76 9.46 -0.08
N VAL A 112 7.19 10.66 0.07
CA VAL A 112 6.23 10.98 1.15
C VAL A 112 4.85 11.31 0.61
N VAL A 113 4.76 12.05 -0.50
CA VAL A 113 3.46 12.44 -1.08
C VAL A 113 2.72 11.20 -1.60
N TYR A 114 3.44 10.27 -2.21
CA TYR A 114 2.86 9.04 -2.75
C TYR A 114 2.20 8.16 -1.66
N PRO A 115 2.90 7.74 -0.57
CA PRO A 115 2.24 7.01 0.51
C PRO A 115 1.11 7.77 1.20
N ALA A 116 1.19 9.12 1.27
CA ALA A 116 0.14 9.95 1.85
C ALA A 116 -1.15 9.96 1.01
N ILE A 117 -1.03 10.01 -0.32
CA ILE A 117 -2.17 9.87 -1.24
C ILE A 117 -2.80 8.48 -1.07
N PHE A 118 -1.98 7.44 -1.02
CA PHE A 118 -2.43 6.06 -0.83
C PHE A 118 -3.14 5.85 0.50
N LEU A 119 -2.65 6.48 1.57
CA LEU A 119 -3.29 6.51 2.87
C LEU A 119 -4.68 7.16 2.80
N ALA A 120 -4.77 8.35 2.19
CA ALA A 120 -6.04 9.07 2.06
C ALA A 120 -7.07 8.27 1.25
N ILE A 121 -6.65 7.63 0.16
CA ILE A 121 -7.50 6.80 -0.68
C ILE A 121 -7.92 5.51 0.06
N SER A 122 -7.02 4.88 0.82
CA SER A 122 -7.33 3.70 1.64
C SER A 122 -8.37 4.02 2.73
N ILE A 123 -8.28 5.21 3.36
CA ILE A 123 -9.27 5.71 4.31
C ILE A 123 -10.62 5.95 3.62
N LYS A 124 -10.62 6.51 2.41
CA LYS A 124 -11.84 6.73 1.62
C LYS A 124 -12.53 5.39 1.30
N GLY A 125 -11.77 4.38 0.90
CA GLY A 125 -12.29 3.02 0.69
C GLY A 125 -12.95 2.44 1.95
N LEU A 126 -12.26 2.51 3.10
CA LEU A 126 -12.82 2.06 4.38
C LEU A 126 -14.12 2.79 4.76
N LYS A 127 -14.18 4.12 4.55
CA LYS A 127 -15.39 4.90 4.82
C LYS A 127 -16.57 4.45 3.96
N LEU A 128 -16.35 4.20 2.67
CA LEU A 128 -17.41 3.76 1.76
C LEU A 128 -18.04 2.44 2.20
N ILE A 129 -17.21 1.48 2.62
CA ILE A 129 -17.68 0.18 3.10
C ILE A 129 -18.46 0.31 4.40
N ARG A 130 -17.96 1.07 5.38
CA ARG A 130 -18.67 1.28 6.66
C ARG A 130 -20.02 1.98 6.50
N HIS A 131 -20.13 2.93 5.58
CA HIS A 131 -21.41 3.57 5.28
C HIS A 131 -22.41 2.60 4.63
N SER A 132 -21.92 1.63 3.84
CA SER A 132 -22.77 0.61 3.23
C SER A 132 -23.27 -0.43 4.24
N GLU A 133 -22.46 -0.79 5.24
CA GLU A 133 -22.89 -1.66 6.34
C GLU A 133 -23.98 -0.97 7.17
N ALA A 134 -23.77 0.30 7.54
CA ALA A 134 -24.72 1.06 8.34
C ALA A 134 -26.09 1.24 7.66
N SER A 135 -26.14 1.42 6.34
CA SER A 135 -27.41 1.57 5.60
C SER A 135 -28.12 0.25 5.29
N SER A 136 -27.44 -0.90 5.44
CA SER A 136 -28.05 -2.22 5.27
C SER A 136 -28.77 -2.75 6.52
N ILE A 137 -28.54 -2.11 7.67
CA ILE A 137 -29.09 -2.50 8.98
C ILE A 137 -30.34 -1.67 9.33
N SER A 138 -30.56 -0.54 8.66
CA SER A 138 -31.76 0.33 8.79
C SER A 138 -32.89 -0.10 7.86
#